data_AF-A0A6V7K5X9-F1
#
_entry.id   AF-A0A6V7K5X9-F1
#
_cell.length_a   1.000
_cell.length_b   1.000
_cell.length_c   1.000
_cell.angle_alpha   90.00
_cell.angle_beta   90.00
_cell.angle_gamma   90.00
#
_symmetry.space_group_name_H-M   'P 1'
#
loop_
_entity.id
_entity.type
_entity.pdbx_description
1 polymer ?
#
loop_
_entity_poly.entity_id
_entity_poly.type
_entity_poly.pdbx_seq_one_letter_code
_entity_poly.pdbx_strand_id
1 'polypeptide(L)' 'FIGGDEVEPMRVQTNATEVDSPKTWAAHSLLRVKGQREYHGKPIRCLSLHSSSPMPAIAEYRLDVH' A
#
# COMPACT_ATOMS: atom_id res chain seq x y z
N PHE A 1 -6.33 -0.99 -0.63
CA PHE A 1 -7.77 -0.64 -0.67
C PHE A 1 -7.98 0.64 -1.45
N ILE A 2 -9.09 0.73 -2.18
CA ILE A 2 -9.60 1.98 -2.77
C ILE A 2 -11.02 2.19 -2.23
N GLY A 3 -11.27 3.29 -1.53
CA GLY A 3 -12.47 3.38 -0.71
C GLY A 3 -12.47 2.29 0.36
N GLY A 4 -13.55 1.52 0.44
CA GLY A 4 -13.69 0.36 1.34
C GLY A 4 -13.22 -0.97 0.76
N ASP A 5 -12.91 -1.01 -0.54
CA ASP A 5 -12.73 -2.28 -1.26
C ASP A 5 -11.26 -2.70 -1.30
N GLU A 6 -10.99 -3.96 -0.99
CA GLU A 6 -9.67 -4.55 -1.17
C GLU A 6 -9.36 -4.70 -2.66
N VAL A 7 -8.10 -4.52 -3.02
CA VAL A 7 -7.65 -4.54 -4.42
C VAL A 7 -6.39 -5.37 -4.50
N GLU A 8 -6.33 -6.23 -5.51
CA GLU A 8 -5.17 -7.08 -5.72
C GLU A 8 -3.95 -6.25 -6.12
N PRO A 9 -2.77 -6.51 -5.54
CA PRO A 9 -1.55 -5.86 -5.96
C PRO A 9 -1.17 -6.31 -7.38
N MET A 10 -0.44 -5.46 -8.09
CA MET A 10 0.05 -5.75 -9.44
C MET A 10 1.02 -6.95 -9.46
N ARG A 11 1.68 -7.22 -8.34
CA ARG A 11 2.64 -8.32 -8.16
C ARG A 11 2.71 -8.76 -6.71
N VAL A 12 3.27 -9.94 -6.50
CA VAL A 12 3.60 -10.45 -5.15
C VAL A 12 4.51 -9.45 -4.44
N GLN A 13 4.27 -9.25 -3.15
CA GLN A 13 5.10 -8.42 -2.29
C GLN A 13 6.56 -8.90 -2.32
N THR A 14 7.49 -7.94 -2.37
CA THR A 14 8.92 -8.23 -2.26
C THR A 14 9.42 -7.79 -0.90
N ASN A 15 10.22 -8.64 -0.24
CA ASN A 15 10.84 -8.34 1.05
C ASN A 15 12.36 -8.36 0.88
N ALA A 16 13.02 -7.28 1.27
CA ALA A 16 14.48 -7.15 1.22
C ALA A 16 14.93 -6.25 2.38
N THR A 17 16.22 -6.29 2.70
CA THR A 17 16.77 -5.35 3.68
C THR A 17 17.01 -3.99 3.05
N GLU A 18 16.96 -2.92 3.84
CA GLU A 18 17.35 -1.59 3.37
C GLU A 18 18.83 -1.58 3.00
N VAL A 19 19.18 -0.84 1.93
CA VAL A 19 20.55 -0.80 1.41
C VAL A 19 21.52 -0.25 2.46
N ASP A 20 21.13 0.83 3.13
CA ASP A 20 21.96 1.51 4.13
C ASP A 20 21.80 0.93 5.54
N SER A 21 20.77 0.10 5.76
CA SER A 21 20.50 -0.56 7.05
C SER A 21 20.16 -2.04 6.84
N PRO A 22 21.16 -2.92 6.71
CA PRO A 22 20.94 -4.34 6.37
C PRO A 22 20.26 -5.15 7.50
N LYS A 23 20.08 -4.57 8.69
CA LYS A 23 19.29 -5.18 9.79
C LYS A 23 17.83 -4.71 9.81
N THR A 24 17.48 -3.74 8.96
CA THR A 24 16.11 -3.26 8.78
C THR A 24 15.52 -3.96 7.55
N TRP A 25 14.36 -4.58 7.73
CA TRP A 25 13.61 -5.19 6.64
C TRP A 25 12.61 -4.18 6.05
N ALA A 26 12.51 -4.16 4.72
CA ALA A 26 11.54 -3.41 3.96
C ALA A 26 10.68 -4.36 3.12
N ALA A 27 9.37 -4.19 3.23
CA ALA A 27 8.37 -4.87 2.42
C ALA A 27 7.80 -3.88 1.41
N HIS A 28 7.78 -4.25 0.14
CA HIS A 28 7.26 -3.40 -0.94
C HIS A 28 6.07 -4.08 -1.63
N SER A 29 4.94 -3.38 -1.68
CA SER A 29 3.76 -3.74 -2.45
C SER A 29 3.51 -2.69 -3.53
N LEU A 30 3.18 -3.13 -4.74
CA LEU A 30 2.91 -2.24 -5.87
C LEU A 30 1.48 -2.47 -6.36
N LEU A 31 0.67 -1.42 -6.31
CA LEU A 31 -0.67 -1.40 -6.88
C LEU A 31 -0.68 -0.53 -8.14
N ARG A 32 -1.27 -1.04 -9.22
CA ARG A 32 -1.52 -0.26 -10.44
C ARG A 32 -3.00 0.07 -10.52
N VAL A 33 -3.33 1.35 -10.42
CA VAL A 33 -4.71 1.85 -10.50
C VAL A 33 -4.89 2.61 -11.81
N LYS A 34 -5.98 2.35 -12.52
CA LYS A 34 -6.37 3.18 -13.68
C LYS A 34 -7.04 4.45 -13.13
N GLY A 35 -6.66 5.61 -13.66
CA GLY A 35 -7.30 6.89 -13.33
C GLY A 35 -8.72 6.96 -13.90
N GLN A 36 -9.68 6.32 -13.23
CA GLN A 36 -11.09 6.37 -13.58
C GLN A 36 -11.79 7.42 -12.71
N ARG A 37 -12.74 8.16 -13.29
CA ARG A 37 -13.49 9.22 -12.59
C ARG A 37 -14.21 8.72 -11.34
N GLU A 38 -14.62 7.45 -11.33
CA GLU A 38 -15.24 6.77 -10.18
C GLU A 38 -14.34 6.65 -8.96
N TYR A 39 -13.02 6.77 -9.15
CA TYR A 39 -12.03 6.75 -8.07
C TYR A 39 -11.63 8.14 -7.59
N HIS A 40 -12.05 9.21 -8.28
CA HIS A 40 -11.79 10.58 -7.83
C HIS A 40 -12.35 10.80 -6.42
N GLY A 41 -11.54 11.38 -5.54
CA GLY A 41 -11.87 11.63 -4.13
C GLY A 41 -11.88 10.39 -3.24
N LYS A 42 -11.76 9.16 -3.78
CA LYS A 42 -11.71 7.95 -2.96
C LYS A 42 -10.33 7.82 -2.26
N PRO A 43 -10.31 7.39 -0.98
CA PRO A 43 -9.05 7.13 -0.28
C PRO A 43 -8.41 5.85 -0.82
N ILE A 44 -7.13 5.91 -1.17
CA ILE A 44 -6.26 4.75 -1.36
C ILE A 44 -5.52 4.49 -0.06
N ARG A 45 -5.59 3.25 0.43
CA ARG A 45 -4.97 2.82 1.69
C ARG A 45 -4.07 1.61 1.49
N CYS A 46 -2.84 1.72 1.99
CA CYS A 46 -1.90 0.61 2.15
C CYS A 46 -1.83 0.24 3.63
N LEU A 47 -2.12 -1.01 3.96
CA LEU A 47 -2.06 -1.53 5.32
C LEU A 47 -0.86 -2.47 5.42
N SER A 48 -0.03 -2.27 6.45
CA SER A 48 1.09 -3.15 6.76
C SER A 48 0.88 -3.81 8.11
N LEU A 49 0.94 -5.15 8.11
CA LEU A 49 0.83 -6.00 9.30
C LEU A 49 2.20 -6.61 9.59
N HIS A 50 2.63 -6.54 10.84
CA HIS A 50 3.89 -7.13 11.28
C HIS A 50 3.69 -7.82 12.63
N SER A 51 4.27 -9.01 12.81
CA SER A 51 4.06 -9.83 14.03
C SER A 51 4.53 -9.15 15.32
N SER A 52 5.43 -8.18 15.23
CA SER A 52 5.88 -7.39 16.39
C SER A 52 4.87 -6.32 16.85
N SER A 53 3.80 -6.06 16.08
CA SER A 53 2.79 -5.06 16.41
C SER A 53 1.39 -5.68 16.29
N PRO A 54 0.54 -5.58 17.34
CA PRO A 54 -0.84 -6.05 17.26
C PRO A 54 -1.73 -5.13 16.40
N MET A 55 -1.26 -3.92 16.07
CA MET A 55 -2.01 -2.94 15.28
C MET A 55 -1.40 -2.78 13.88
N PRO A 56 -2.22 -2.69 12.82
CA PRO A 56 -1.75 -2.33 11.49
C PRO A 56 -1.23 -0.90 11.45
N ALA A 57 -0.16 -0.67 10.71
CA ALA A 57 0.18 0.67 10.24
C ALA A 57 -0.56 0.95 8.92
N ILE A 58 -1.00 2.20 8.74
CA ILE A 58 -1.84 2.60 7.61
C ILE A 58 -1.24 3.83 6.96
N ALA A 59 -0.96 3.74 5.66
CA ALA A 59 -0.68 4.89 4.80
C ALA A 59 -1.93 5.18 3.96
N GLU A 60 -2.40 6.41 3.96
CA GLU A 60 -3.59 6.85 3.22
C GLU A 60 -3.27 8.05 2.33
N TYR A 61 -3.86 8.05 1.13
CA TYR A 61 -3.87 9.19 0.22
C TYR A 61 -5.25 9.31 -0.45
N ARG A 62 -5.64 10.48 -0.96
CA ARG A 62 -6.89 10.64 -1.73
C ARG A 62 -6.58 10.81 -3.20
N LEU A 63 -7.20 9.98 -4.03
CA LEU A 63 -6.99 10.03 -5.47
C LEU A 63 -7.61 11.30 -6.06
N ASP A 64 -6.80 12.09 -6.75
CA ASP A 64 -7.26 13.21 -7.55
C ASP A 64 -7.12 12.85 -9.04
N VAL A 65 -8.24 12.46 -9.65
CA VAL A 65 -8.31 12.07 -11.06
C VAL A 65 -9.02 13.18 -11.84
N HIS A 66 -8.37 13.70 -12.89
CA HIS A 66 -8.90 14.74 -13.79
C HIS A 66 -9.28 14.17 -15.15
#